data_AF-A0A0G0T3C2-F1
#
_entry.id   AF-A0A0G0T3C2-F1
#
_cell.length_a   1.000
_cell.length_b   1.000
_cell.length_c   1.000
_cell.angle_alpha   90.00
_cell.angle_beta   90.00
_cell.angle_gamma   90.00
#
_symmetry.space_group_name_H-M   'P 1'
#
loop_
_entity.id
_entity.type
_entity.pdbx_description
1 polymer ?
#
loop_
_entity_poly.entity_id
_entity_poly.type
_entity_poly.pdbx_seq_one_letter_code
_entity_poly.pdbx_strand_id
1 'polypeptide(L)'
;MREISNIKYQISKCLKHFRFYIVILIFTFYILILPPTPVYAANPCTPDPKGGFNIGSCFGFGDITSLGQATSRLVIPVFSIAAAAVVIYFLLGAFKYLSSGGNKEAVAGARGMITHAIIGFLILMFAFLILQFLISSLFGITNFQLF
;
A
#
# COMPACT_ATOMS: atom_id res chain seq x y z
N MET A 1 -2.06 4.50 -39.61
CA MET A 1 -2.89 4.37 -38.38
C MET A 1 -2.67 3.09 -37.58
N ARG A 2 -2.41 1.91 -38.18
CA ARG A 2 -2.19 0.64 -37.45
C ARG A 2 -0.85 0.56 -36.67
N GLU A 3 0.17 1.29 -37.11
CA GLU A 3 1.49 1.35 -36.44
C GLU A 3 1.44 2.01 -35.05
N ILE A 4 0.71 3.12 -34.91
CA ILE A 4 0.65 3.91 -33.66
C ILE A 4 -0.17 3.19 -32.57
N SER A 5 -1.20 2.42 -32.95
CA SER A 5 -1.97 1.61 -32.00
C SER A 5 -1.17 0.41 -31.48
N ASN A 6 -0.32 -0.19 -32.33
CA ASN A 6 0.53 -1.31 -31.94
C ASN A 6 1.64 -0.85 -30.96
N ILE A 7 2.25 0.30 -31.20
CA ILE A 7 3.28 0.89 -30.31
C ILE A 7 2.71 1.24 -28.93
N LYS A 8 1.52 1.86 -28.85
CA LYS A 8 0.86 2.15 -27.56
C LYS A 8 0.49 0.88 -26.80
N TYR A 9 0.09 -0.18 -27.51
CA TYR A 9 -0.20 -1.48 -26.92
C TYR A 9 1.07 -2.13 -26.33
N GLN A 10 2.17 -2.13 -27.08
CA GLN A 10 3.47 -2.67 -26.65
C GLN A 10 4.02 -1.92 -25.41
N ILE A 11 3.91 -0.60 -25.37
CA ILE A 11 4.34 0.21 -24.21
C ILE A 11 3.49 -0.10 -22.97
N SER A 12 2.17 -0.25 -23.11
CA SER A 12 1.30 -0.59 -21.97
C SER A 12 1.54 -2.01 -21.43
N LYS A 13 1.90 -2.95 -22.31
CA LYS A 13 2.18 -4.35 -21.98
C LYS A 13 3.53 -4.49 -21.29
N CYS A 14 4.54 -3.76 -21.80
CA CYS A 14 5.86 -3.65 -21.20
C CYS A 14 5.81 -2.94 -19.83
N LEU A 15 5.02 -1.87 -19.69
CA LEU A 15 4.81 -1.16 -18.41
C LEU A 15 4.10 -2.04 -17.36
N LYS A 16 3.17 -2.92 -17.77
CA LYS A 16 2.49 -3.86 -16.86
C LYS A 16 3.39 -4.98 -16.36
N HIS A 17 4.23 -5.54 -17.24
CA HIS A 17 5.19 -6.58 -16.88
C HIS A 17 6.33 -6.02 -16.05
N PHE A 18 6.84 -4.83 -16.37
CA PHE A 18 7.84 -4.14 -15.56
C PHE A 18 7.32 -3.81 -14.15
N ARG A 19 6.05 -3.38 -14.04
CA ARG A 19 5.38 -3.08 -12.76
C ARG A 19 5.10 -4.35 -11.94
N PHE A 20 4.86 -5.48 -12.58
CA PHE A 20 4.70 -6.78 -11.90
C PHE A 20 6.05 -7.32 -11.40
N TYR A 21 7.10 -7.18 -12.22
CA TYR A 21 8.45 -7.62 -11.88
C TYR A 21 9.07 -6.78 -10.75
N ILE A 22 8.84 -5.46 -10.73
CA ILE A 22 9.25 -4.56 -9.64
C ILE A 22 8.56 -4.92 -8.31
N VAL A 23 7.26 -5.22 -8.34
CA VAL A 23 6.51 -5.58 -7.12
C VAL A 23 6.96 -6.93 -6.59
N ILE A 24 7.19 -7.91 -7.46
CA ILE A 24 7.74 -9.21 -7.08
C ILE A 24 9.14 -9.05 -6.50
N LEU A 25 10.03 -8.30 -7.16
CA LEU A 25 11.41 -8.12 -6.70
C LEU A 25 11.45 -7.42 -5.32
N ILE A 26 10.62 -6.40 -5.10
CA ILE A 26 10.49 -5.74 -3.80
C ILE A 26 9.94 -6.68 -2.73
N PHE A 27 8.95 -7.51 -3.07
CA PHE A 27 8.37 -8.49 -2.16
C PHE A 27 9.37 -9.58 -1.77
N THR A 28 10.13 -10.10 -2.74
CA THR A 28 11.19 -11.09 -2.51
C THR A 28 12.35 -10.50 -1.72
N PHE A 29 12.73 -9.23 -1.99
CA PHE A 29 13.76 -8.53 -1.24
C PHE A 29 13.33 -8.24 0.20
N TYR A 30 12.07 -7.89 0.43
CA TYR A 30 11.51 -7.69 1.76
C TYR A 30 11.46 -8.99 2.58
N ILE A 31 11.16 -10.13 1.95
CA ILE A 31 11.23 -11.46 2.58
C ILE A 31 12.69 -11.86 2.90
N LEU A 32 13.65 -11.47 2.05
CA LEU A 32 15.07 -11.77 2.26
C LEU A 32 15.71 -10.91 3.36
N ILE A 33 15.25 -9.67 3.53
CA ILE A 33 15.74 -8.74 4.56
C ILE A 33 15.15 -9.08 5.94
N LEU A 34 14.05 -9.82 6.01
CA LEU A 34 13.51 -10.29 7.29
C LEU A 34 14.47 -11.33 7.87
N PRO A 35 15.24 -11.00 8.94
CA PRO A 35 16.09 -12.00 9.58
C PRO A 35 15.17 -13.11 10.12
N PRO A 36 15.56 -14.39 10.02
CA PRO A 36 14.82 -15.46 10.67
C PRO A 36 14.88 -15.19 12.17
N THR A 37 13.82 -14.61 12.71
CA THR A 37 13.75 -14.38 14.15
C THR A 37 13.72 -15.76 14.80
N PRO A 38 14.64 -16.04 15.75
CA PRO A 38 14.61 -17.29 16.47
C PRO A 38 13.27 -17.35 17.21
N VAL A 39 12.46 -18.36 16.87
CA VAL A 39 11.24 -18.69 17.59
C VAL A 39 11.67 -19.21 18.96
N TYR A 40 11.76 -18.31 19.94
CA TYR A 40 11.93 -18.71 21.33
C TYR A 40 10.69 -19.51 21.76
N ALA A 41 10.92 -20.70 22.29
CA ALA A 41 9.88 -21.56 22.83
C ALA A 41 9.06 -20.79 23.88
N ALA A 42 7.74 -20.84 23.75
CA ALA A 42 6.81 -20.13 24.62
C ALA A 42 7.01 -20.50 26.10
N ASN A 43 7.37 -19.51 26.91
CA ASN A 43 7.19 -19.51 28.36
C ASN A 43 6.03 -18.57 28.72
N PRO A 44 5.25 -18.90 29.76
CA PRO A 44 3.84 -18.53 29.87
C PRO A 44 3.64 -17.03 30.01
N CYS A 45 2.65 -16.54 29.25
CA CYS A 45 2.03 -15.22 29.28
C CYS A 45 2.42 -14.35 30.49
N THR A 46 3.47 -13.54 30.32
CA THR A 46 3.73 -12.43 31.25
C THR A 46 2.88 -11.23 30.84
N PRO A 47 2.04 -10.69 31.73
CA PRO A 47 1.29 -9.48 31.45
C PRO A 47 2.25 -8.30 31.25
N ASP A 48 2.06 -7.53 30.17
CA ASP A 48 2.82 -6.31 29.90
C ASP A 48 2.56 -5.28 31.03
N PRO A 49 3.58 -4.63 31.61
CA PRO A 49 3.39 -3.53 32.56
C PRO A 49 2.56 -2.35 31.98
N LYS A 50 2.31 -2.31 30.66
CA LYS A 50 1.44 -1.32 30.00
C LYS A 50 0.00 -1.78 29.74
N GLY A 51 -0.43 -2.92 30.29
CA GLY A 51 -1.82 -3.38 30.19
C GLY A 51 -2.24 -3.93 28.81
N GLY A 52 -1.27 -4.23 27.95
CA GLY A 52 -1.49 -4.86 26.64
C GLY A 52 -1.46 -6.38 26.71
N PHE A 53 -2.27 -7.03 25.87
CA PHE A 53 -2.23 -8.48 25.68
C PHE A 53 -1.07 -8.86 24.75
N ASN A 54 -0.03 -9.51 25.30
CA ASN A 54 1.16 -9.92 24.55
C ASN A 54 0.90 -11.19 23.72
N ILE A 55 0.42 -11.02 22.49
CA ILE A 55 0.22 -12.13 21.54
C ILE A 55 1.52 -12.83 21.14
N GLY A 56 2.63 -12.10 21.05
CA GLY A 56 3.95 -12.62 20.66
C GLY A 56 4.52 -13.67 21.61
N SER A 57 4.39 -13.46 22.92
CA SER A 57 4.86 -14.40 23.96
C SER A 57 3.85 -15.50 24.30
N CYS A 58 2.54 -15.25 24.17
CA CYS A 58 1.50 -16.25 24.45
C CYS A 58 1.28 -17.26 23.31
N PHE A 59 1.50 -16.87 22.04
CA PHE A 59 1.22 -17.72 20.88
C PHE A 59 2.44 -18.02 20.00
N GLY A 60 3.65 -17.60 20.40
CA GLY A 60 4.89 -17.93 19.69
C GLY A 60 5.12 -17.15 18.39
N PHE A 61 4.52 -15.97 18.26
CA PHE A 61 4.66 -15.11 17.07
C PHE A 61 5.92 -14.21 17.07
N GLY A 62 6.83 -14.33 18.05
CA GLY A 62 8.08 -13.55 18.09
C GLY A 62 7.86 -12.05 18.38
N ASP A 63 8.62 -11.17 17.72
CA ASP A 63 8.72 -9.70 17.97
C ASP A 63 7.41 -8.89 17.86
N ILE A 64 6.30 -9.51 17.44
CA ILE A 64 4.98 -8.87 17.38
C ILE A 64 4.29 -9.01 18.73
N THR A 65 4.60 -8.09 19.63
CA THR A 65 4.08 -8.11 21.01
C THR A 65 2.67 -7.54 21.10
N SER A 66 2.21 -6.76 20.12
CA SER A 66 0.85 -6.20 20.09
C SER A 66 0.24 -6.15 18.68
N LEU A 67 -1.10 -6.15 18.60
CA LEU A 67 -1.83 -5.93 17.34
C LEU A 67 -1.40 -4.61 16.69
N GLY A 68 -1.19 -3.56 17.50
CA GLY A 68 -0.70 -2.27 17.03
C GLY A 68 0.64 -2.40 16.30
N GLN A 69 1.61 -3.13 16.87
CA GLN A 69 2.93 -3.31 16.26
C GLN A 69 2.87 -4.16 14.97
N ALA A 70 2.01 -5.18 14.94
CA ALA A 70 1.78 -5.98 13.74
C ALA A 70 1.15 -5.15 12.62
N THR A 71 0.13 -4.36 12.94
CA THR A 71 -0.52 -3.45 11.99
C THR A 71 0.45 -2.37 11.49
N SER A 72 1.28 -1.81 12.36
CA SER A 72 2.28 -0.79 12.00
C SER A 72 3.27 -1.28 10.93
N ARG A 73 3.84 -2.47 11.15
CA ARG A 73 4.85 -3.05 10.26
C ARG A 73 4.28 -3.36 8.87
N LEU A 74 2.99 -3.68 8.79
CA LEU A 74 2.33 -4.04 7.53
C LEU A 74 1.76 -2.81 6.80
N VAL A 75 1.21 -1.84 7.52
CA VAL A 75 0.53 -0.67 6.93
C VAL A 75 1.52 0.27 6.22
N ILE A 76 2.69 0.54 6.79
CA ILE A 76 3.70 1.45 6.23
C ILE A 76 4.13 1.08 4.79
N PRO A 77 4.59 -0.15 4.50
CA PRO A 77 5.00 -0.52 3.15
C PRO A 77 3.82 -0.55 2.18
N VAL A 78 2.64 -1.01 2.63
CA VAL A 78 1.44 -1.09 1.77
C VAL A 78 0.96 0.31 1.35
N PHE A 79 0.89 1.25 2.28
CA PHE A 79 0.50 2.64 1.96
C PHE A 79 1.50 3.33 1.05
N SER A 80 2.80 3.09 1.24
CA SER A 80 3.85 3.67 0.40
C SER A 80 3.75 3.22 -1.05
N ILE A 81 3.49 1.92 -1.28
CA ILE A 81 3.29 1.35 -2.62
C ILE A 81 1.97 1.83 -3.23
N ALA A 82 0.90 1.91 -2.43
CA ALA A 82 -0.39 2.38 -2.88
C ALA A 82 -0.36 3.85 -3.33
N ALA A 83 0.30 4.72 -2.56
CA ALA A 83 0.47 6.13 -2.91
C ALA A 83 1.23 6.30 -4.24
N ALA A 84 2.34 5.57 -4.42
CA ALA A 84 3.09 5.58 -5.69
C ALA A 84 2.24 5.07 -6.87
N ALA A 85 1.43 4.03 -6.67
CA ALA A 85 0.57 3.48 -7.71
C ALA A 85 -0.52 4.47 -8.16
N VAL A 86 -1.11 5.22 -7.22
CA VAL A 86 -2.11 6.26 -7.51
C VAL A 86 -1.52 7.37 -8.37
N VAL A 87 -0.33 7.85 -8.05
CA VAL A 87 0.37 8.90 -8.83
C VAL A 87 0.58 8.43 -10.28
N ILE A 88 1.10 7.21 -10.48
CA ILE A 88 1.31 6.67 -11.83
C ILE A 88 -0.03 6.56 -12.60
N TYR A 89 -1.09 6.10 -11.94
CA TYR A 89 -2.40 5.97 -12.58
C TYR A 89 -3.01 7.32 -12.96
N PHE A 90 -2.81 8.33 -12.12
CA PHE A 90 -3.20 9.71 -12.40
C PHE A 90 -2.46 10.28 -13.62
N LEU A 91 -1.14 10.09 -13.70
CA LEU A 91 -0.34 10.53 -14.86
C LEU A 91 -0.81 9.87 -16.16
N LEU A 92 -1.11 8.56 -16.15
CA LEU A 92 -1.62 7.87 -17.33
C LEU A 92 -2.98 8.42 -17.80
N GLY A 93 -3.87 8.74 -16.85
CA GLY A 93 -5.14 9.40 -17.14
C GLY A 93 -4.93 10.80 -17.75
N ALA A 94 -4.02 11.58 -17.19
CA ALA A 94 -3.68 12.93 -17.65
C ALA A 94 -3.06 12.93 -19.06
N PHE A 95 -2.09 12.05 -19.33
CA PHE A 95 -1.51 11.90 -20.66
C PHE A 95 -2.54 11.46 -21.69
N LYS A 96 -3.47 10.57 -21.30
CA LYS A 96 -4.56 10.15 -22.18
C LYS A 96 -5.51 11.31 -22.49
N TYR A 97 -5.78 12.18 -21.52
CA TYR A 97 -6.60 13.38 -21.73
C TYR A 97 -5.94 14.33 -22.73
N LEU A 98 -4.65 14.62 -22.55
CA LEU A 98 -3.87 15.50 -23.45
C LEU A 98 -3.77 14.92 -24.88
N SER A 99 -3.55 13.61 -25.00
CA SER A 99 -3.47 12.92 -26.30
C SER A 99 -4.82 12.75 -27.01
N SER A 100 -5.95 13.07 -26.37
CA SER A 100 -7.29 12.83 -26.93
C SER A 100 -7.69 13.83 -28.02
N GLY A 101 -7.01 14.97 -28.13
CA GLY A 101 -7.13 15.90 -29.26
C GLY A 101 -8.56 16.40 -29.56
N GLY A 102 -9.48 16.36 -28.59
CA GLY A 102 -10.87 16.80 -28.76
C GLY A 102 -11.87 15.71 -29.18
N ASN A 103 -11.44 14.46 -29.39
CA ASN A 103 -12.38 13.35 -29.62
C ASN A 103 -13.17 13.04 -28.33
N LYS A 104 -14.50 13.15 -28.39
CA LYS A 104 -15.42 12.96 -27.25
C LYS A 104 -15.27 11.57 -26.60
N GLU A 105 -15.10 10.49 -27.35
CA GLU A 105 -14.91 9.15 -26.75
C GLU A 105 -13.59 9.06 -25.97
N ALA A 106 -12.50 9.56 -26.55
CA ALA A 106 -11.18 9.48 -25.93
C ALA A 106 -11.11 10.36 -24.66
N VAL A 107 -11.72 11.55 -24.72
CA VAL A 107 -11.87 12.47 -23.58
C VAL A 107 -12.72 11.85 -22.47
N ALA A 108 -13.84 11.18 -22.82
CA ALA A 108 -14.70 10.51 -21.83
C ALA A 108 -13.94 9.39 -21.11
N GLY A 109 -13.19 8.56 -21.84
CA GLY A 109 -12.37 7.50 -21.25
C GLY A 109 -11.23 8.02 -20.37
N ALA A 110 -10.60 9.14 -20.77
CA ALA A 110 -9.55 9.78 -19.98
C ALA A 110 -10.09 10.39 -18.68
N ARG A 111 -11.24 11.08 -18.77
CA ARG A 111 -11.93 11.62 -17.58
C ARG A 111 -12.29 10.52 -16.60
N GLY A 112 -12.83 9.39 -17.08
CA GLY A 112 -13.09 8.23 -16.25
C GLY A 112 -11.86 7.77 -15.48
N MET A 113 -10.72 7.61 -16.17
CA MET A 113 -9.45 7.23 -15.53
C MET A 113 -9.00 8.21 -14.44
N ILE A 114 -9.09 9.52 -14.69
CA ILE A 114 -8.72 10.55 -13.72
C ILE A 114 -9.63 10.49 -12.49
N THR A 115 -10.95 10.38 -12.69
CA THR A 115 -11.92 10.26 -11.59
C THR A 115 -11.64 9.03 -10.72
N HIS A 116 -11.33 7.88 -11.33
CA HIS A 116 -11.00 6.67 -10.58
C HIS A 116 -9.69 6.81 -9.79
N ALA A 117 -8.69 7.50 -10.35
CA ALA A 117 -7.45 7.80 -9.64
C ALA A 117 -7.69 8.70 -8.42
N ILE A 118 -8.53 9.72 -8.56
CA ILE A 118 -8.90 10.63 -7.47
C ILE A 118 -9.68 9.89 -6.37
N ILE A 119 -10.62 9.03 -6.74
CA ILE A 119 -11.36 8.21 -5.77
C ILE A 119 -10.40 7.29 -4.99
N GLY A 120 -9.46 6.64 -5.68
CA GLY A 120 -8.43 5.82 -5.03
C GLY A 120 -7.55 6.61 -4.06
N PHE A 121 -7.14 7.83 -4.45
CA PHE A 121 -6.42 8.74 -3.56
C PHE A 121 -7.25 9.12 -2.32
N LEU A 122 -8.52 9.42 -2.52
CA LEU A 122 -9.44 9.83 -1.45
C LEU A 122 -9.64 8.70 -0.43
N ILE A 123 -9.76 7.45 -0.91
CA ILE A 123 -9.85 6.27 -0.05
C ILE A 123 -8.57 6.11 0.79
N LEU A 124 -7.38 6.33 0.23
CA LEU A 124 -6.13 6.29 1.00
C LEU A 124 -6.10 7.35 2.10
N MET A 125 -6.52 8.58 1.79
CA MET A 125 -6.64 9.66 2.77
C MET A 125 -7.60 9.28 3.92
N PHE A 126 -8.78 8.77 3.60
CA PHE A 126 -9.75 8.37 4.63
C PHE A 126 -9.27 7.17 5.44
N ALA A 127 -8.64 6.17 4.81
CA ALA A 127 -8.10 5.02 5.50
C ALA A 127 -7.06 5.44 6.55
N PHE A 128 -6.15 6.36 6.19
CA PHE A 128 -5.19 6.93 7.13
C PHE A 128 -5.86 7.66 8.29
N LEU A 129 -6.87 8.49 7.99
CA LEU A 129 -7.59 9.26 9.00
C LEU A 129 -8.34 8.35 10.00
N ILE A 130 -8.97 7.29 9.49
CA ILE A 130 -9.67 6.29 10.30
C ILE A 130 -8.69 5.53 11.20
N LEU A 131 -7.53 5.11 10.65
CA LEU A 131 -6.46 4.46 11.41
C LEU A 131 -5.99 5.35 12.57
N GLN A 132 -5.70 6.63 12.30
CA GLN A 132 -5.29 7.58 13.33
C GLN A 132 -6.37 7.78 14.40
N PHE A 133 -7.63 7.89 14.00
CA PHE A 133 -8.75 8.11 14.90
C PHE A 133 -9.02 6.90 15.80
N LEU A 134 -9.00 5.68 15.25
CA LEU A 134 -9.16 4.44 16.01
C LEU A 134 -8.05 4.25 17.03
N ILE A 135 -6.80 4.53 16.66
CA ILE A 135 -5.66 4.37 17.57
C ILE A 135 -5.70 5.41 18.69
N SER A 136 -6.04 6.67 18.36
CA SER A 136 -6.22 7.74 19.35
C SER A 136 -7.36 7.44 20.32
N SER A 137 -8.51 6.97 19.81
CA SER A 137 -9.71 6.73 20.63
C SER A 137 -9.64 5.45 21.47
N LEU A 138 -8.91 4.42 21.03
CA LEU A 138 -8.81 3.15 21.76
C LEU A 138 -7.61 3.08 22.70
N PHE A 139 -6.51 3.77 22.38
CA PHE A 139 -5.26 3.65 23.16
C PHE A 139 -4.81 4.96 23.83
N GLY A 140 -5.43 6.12 23.54
CA GLY A 140 -5.04 7.40 24.15
C GLY A 140 -3.62 7.85 23.81
N ILE A 141 -2.95 7.15 22.89
CA ILE A 141 -1.58 7.44 22.46
C ILE A 141 -1.68 8.36 21.23
N THR A 142 -1.48 9.65 21.46
CA THR A 142 -1.47 10.68 20.40
C THR A 142 -0.27 10.58 19.46
N ASN A 143 0.74 9.79 19.82
CA ASN A 143 2.05 9.75 19.16
C ASN A 143 2.32 8.45 18.39
N PHE A 144 1.27 7.78 17.91
CA PHE A 144 1.46 6.73 16.91
C PHE A 144 1.75 7.39 15.57
N GLN A 145 3.04 7.57 15.27
CA GLN A 145 3.49 8.20 14.05
C GLN A 145 3.70 7.09 13.00
N LEU A 146 2.84 7.10 11.97
CA LEU A 146 2.99 6.28 10.76
C LEU A 146 4.10 6.80 9.83
N PHE A 147 4.85 7.82 10.27
CA PHE A 147 5.98 8.48 9.60
C PHE A 147 7.01 8.96 10.62
#